data_AF-A0A5D0HMB2-F1
#
_entry.id   AF-A0A5D0HMB2-F1
#
_cell.length_a   1.000
_cell.length_b   1.000
_cell.length_c   1.000
_cell.angle_alpha   90.00
_cell.angle_beta   90.00
_cell.angle_gamma   90.00
#
_symmetry.space_group_name_H-M   'P 1'
#
loop_
_entity.id
_entity.type
_entity.pdbx_description
1 polymer ?
#
loop_
_entity_poly.entity_id
_entity_poly.type
_entity_poly.pdbx_seq_one_letter_code
_entity_poly.pdbx_strand_id
1 'polypeptide(L)'
;MCHKYITLAKNCDGQLTYCSSYGVYHLTFNNIYLEFTEKDIIRFKEYIIELEADYWQIPYDRVVMNRKIPIRTLQQNLSLIFSKQELNSLKSLVMQSTKRPFEDLSVFEIDYLFYLN
;
A
#
# COMPACT_ATOMS: atom_id res chain seq x y z
N MET A 1 -18.50 -10.83 -13.35
CA MET A 1 -17.18 -11.36 -12.91
C MET A 1 -16.17 -10.99 -13.97
N CYS A 2 -15.02 -10.41 -13.62
CA CYS A 2 -14.00 -10.13 -14.62
C CYS A 2 -13.36 -11.44 -15.11
N HIS A 3 -13.13 -11.55 -16.41
CA HIS A 3 -12.60 -12.76 -17.04
C HIS A 3 -11.16 -12.62 -17.53
N LYS A 4 -10.59 -11.40 -17.46
CA LYS A 4 -9.25 -11.12 -17.96
C LYS A 4 -8.52 -10.10 -17.09
N TYR A 5 -7.88 -10.62 -16.05
CA TYR A 5 -7.00 -9.88 -15.16
C TYR A 5 -5.56 -9.87 -15.69
N ILE A 6 -4.91 -8.71 -15.57
CA ILE A 6 -3.49 -8.53 -15.84
C ILE A 6 -2.86 -7.98 -14.56
N THR A 7 -1.89 -8.69 -14.00
CA THR A 7 -1.12 -8.19 -12.85
C THR A 7 -0.14 -7.14 -13.34
N LEU A 8 -0.25 -5.92 -12.80
CA LEU A 8 0.62 -4.80 -13.14
C LEU A 8 1.81 -4.70 -12.17
N ALA A 9 1.58 -5.01 -10.90
CA ALA A 9 2.58 -4.95 -9.84
C ALA A 9 2.21 -5.94 -8.72
N LYS A 10 3.22 -6.49 -8.05
CA LYS A 10 3.03 -7.43 -6.93
C LYS A 10 4.25 -7.40 -6.01
N ASN A 11 4.01 -7.43 -4.71
CA ASN A 11 5.01 -7.58 -3.67
C ASN A 11 4.47 -8.47 -2.53
N CYS A 12 5.16 -8.53 -1.40
CA CYS A 12 4.77 -9.34 -0.25
C CYS A 12 3.47 -8.89 0.42
N ASP A 13 3.14 -7.59 0.37
CA ASP A 13 1.98 -7.02 1.05
C ASP A 13 0.75 -6.93 0.13
N GLY A 14 0.90 -7.11 -1.18
CA GLY A 14 -0.23 -6.97 -2.09
C GLY A 14 0.06 -7.08 -3.58
N GLN A 15 -0.95 -6.74 -4.36
CA GLN A 15 -0.88 -6.70 -5.81
C GLN A 15 -1.83 -5.64 -6.40
N LEU A 16 -1.39 -5.02 -7.49
CA LEU A 16 -2.19 -4.16 -8.35
C LEU A 16 -2.48 -4.92 -9.65
N THR A 17 -3.76 -5.09 -9.96
CA THR A 17 -4.22 -5.79 -11.15
C THR A 17 -5.16 -4.90 -11.96
N TYR A 18 -5.27 -5.18 -13.25
CA TYR A 18 -6.18 -4.49 -14.15
C TYR A 18 -7.11 -5.49 -14.82
N CYS A 19 -8.41 -5.21 -14.72
CA CYS A 19 -9.44 -5.95 -15.43
C CYS A 19 -9.72 -5.29 -16.78
N SER A 20 -9.23 -5.91 -17.85
CA SER A 20 -9.44 -5.40 -19.22
C SER A 20 -10.90 -5.48 -19.70
N SER A 21 -11.73 -6.34 -19.10
CA SER A 21 -13.15 -6.48 -19.47
C SER A 21 -14.01 -5.29 -19.06
N TYR A 22 -13.64 -4.59 -17.98
CA TYR A 22 -14.43 -3.51 -17.39
C TYR A 22 -13.65 -2.19 -17.23
N GLY A 23 -12.35 -2.18 -17.53
CA GLY A 23 -11.51 -0.99 -17.39
C GLY A 23 -11.25 -0.59 -15.94
N VAL A 24 -11.24 -1.55 -15.02
CA VAL A 24 -11.12 -1.32 -13.57
C VAL A 24 -9.76 -1.80 -13.06
N TYR A 25 -9.14 -1.00 -12.21
CA TYR A 25 -7.94 -1.39 -11.46
C TYR A 25 -8.34 -1.92 -10.09
N HIS A 26 -7.73 -3.03 -9.68
CA HIS A 26 -7.96 -3.64 -8.39
C HIS A 26 -6.66 -3.67 -7.60
N LEU A 27 -6.66 -3.07 -6.43
CA LEU A 27 -5.57 -3.09 -5.47
C LEU A 27 -5.99 -3.94 -4.27
N THR A 28 -5.34 -5.09 -4.11
CA THR A 28 -5.40 -5.88 -2.87
C THR A 28 -4.12 -5.60 -2.09
N PHE A 29 -4.22 -5.07 -0.89
CA PHE A 29 -3.07 -4.71 -0.06
C PHE A 29 -3.37 -5.00 1.41
N ASN A 30 -2.64 -5.93 2.02
CA ASN A 30 -2.91 -6.47 3.35
C ASN A 30 -4.38 -6.86 3.51
N ASN A 31 -5.11 -6.17 4.38
CA ASN A 31 -6.53 -6.38 4.66
C ASN A 31 -7.47 -5.44 3.89
N ILE A 32 -6.96 -4.74 2.87
CA ILE A 32 -7.68 -3.70 2.11
C ILE A 32 -7.85 -4.15 0.66
N TYR A 33 -9.05 -3.92 0.13
CA TYR A 33 -9.38 -4.07 -1.29
C TYR A 33 -9.98 -2.77 -1.81
N LEU A 34 -9.38 -2.22 -2.87
CA LEU A 34 -9.83 -0.99 -3.52
C LEU A 34 -10.01 -1.22 -5.01
N GLU A 35 -11.08 -0.66 -5.56
CA GLU A 35 -11.34 -0.60 -6.99
C GLU A 35 -11.24 0.84 -7.47
N PHE A 36 -10.59 1.03 -8.62
CA PHE A 36 -10.39 2.36 -9.18
C PHE A 36 -10.78 2.38 -10.64
N THR A 37 -11.41 3.47 -11.06
CA THR A 37 -11.41 3.87 -12.47
C THR A 37 -10.00 4.37 -12.86
N GLU A 38 -9.76 4.52 -14.16
CA GLU A 38 -8.50 5.10 -14.66
C GLU A 38 -8.22 6.50 -14.05
N LYS A 39 -9.25 7.33 -13.90
CA LYS A 39 -9.10 8.66 -13.28
C LYS A 39 -8.76 8.57 -11.79
N ASP A 40 -9.39 7.64 -11.08
CA ASP A 40 -9.18 7.49 -9.63
C ASP A 40 -7.80 6.93 -9.32
N ILE A 41 -7.30 5.97 -10.11
CA ILE A 41 -5.96 5.42 -9.88
C ILE A 41 -4.86 6.46 -10.16
N ILE A 42 -5.04 7.36 -11.13
CA ILE A 42 -4.09 8.45 -11.40
C ILE A 42 -4.03 9.41 -10.21
N ARG A 43 -5.18 9.87 -9.71
CA ARG A 43 -5.24 10.74 -8.52
C ARG A 43 -4.71 10.06 -7.27
N PHE A 44 -5.04 8.79 -7.09
CA PHE A 44 -4.54 8.00 -5.98
C PHE A 44 -3.01 7.86 -6.04
N LYS A 45 -2.44 7.62 -7.23
CA LYS A 45 -1.00 7.63 -7.44
C LYS A 45 -0.38 8.95 -6.98
N GLU A 46 -0.83 10.08 -7.51
CA GLU A 46 -0.34 11.41 -7.15
C GLU A 46 -0.36 11.63 -5.63
N TYR A 47 -1.51 11.37 -5.01
CA TYR A 47 -1.68 11.50 -3.56
C TYR A 47 -0.73 10.63 -2.74
N ILE A 48 -0.60 9.34 -3.09
CA ILE A 48 0.27 8.40 -2.37
C ILE A 48 1.75 8.79 -2.51
N ILE A 49 2.16 9.32 -3.65
CA ILE A 49 3.55 9.73 -3.90
C ILE A 49 3.93 10.89 -2.98
N GLU A 50 3.06 11.89 -2.89
CA GLU A 50 3.23 13.11 -2.10
C GLU A 50 3.21 12.86 -0.58
N LEU A 51 2.68 11.73 -0.11
CA LEU A 51 2.70 11.39 1.32
C LEU A 51 4.13 11.12 1.82
N GLU A 52 4.73 12.09 2.49
CA GLU A 52 6.01 11.94 3.17
C GLU A 52 5.84 11.21 4.51
N ALA A 53 6.40 9.99 4.61
CA ALA A 53 6.31 9.19 5.84
C ALA A 53 6.95 9.88 7.05
N ASP A 54 8.06 10.60 6.81
CA ASP A 54 8.89 11.19 7.86
C ASP A 54 8.19 12.36 8.56
N TYR A 55 7.36 13.12 7.82
CA TYR A 55 6.50 14.16 8.39
C TYR A 55 5.61 13.64 9.52
N TRP A 56 5.08 12.43 9.36
CA TRP A 56 4.17 11.81 10.33
C TRP A 56 4.87 11.11 11.50
N GLN A 57 6.20 10.93 11.47
CA GLN A 57 6.94 10.26 12.55
C GLN A 57 7.31 11.20 13.70
N ILE A 58 7.68 12.44 13.37
CA ILE A 58 8.16 13.48 14.31
C ILE A 58 7.22 13.69 15.54
N PRO A 59 5.88 13.72 15.41
CA PRO A 59 5.00 13.95 16.55
C PRO A 59 4.87 12.75 17.51
N TYR A 60 5.31 11.55 17.09
CA TYR A 60 4.96 10.28 17.74
C TYR A 60 6.17 9.45 18.19
N ASP A 61 7.37 10.03 18.27
CA ASP A 61 8.60 9.32 18.68
C ASP A 61 8.50 8.66 20.06
N ARG A 62 7.56 9.09 20.91
CA ARG A 62 7.34 8.54 22.26
C ARG A 62 6.23 7.49 22.34
N VAL A 63 5.58 7.15 21.21
CA VAL A 63 4.44 6.23 21.18
C VAL A 63 4.84 4.92 20.51
N VAL A 64 4.67 3.81 21.25
CA VAL A 64 4.93 2.43 20.81
C VAL A 64 3.76 1.93 19.95
N MET A 65 3.56 2.52 18.78
CA MET A 65 2.60 2.06 17.78
C MET A 65 3.28 1.94 16.42
N ASN A 66 3.19 0.80 15.74
CA ASN A 66 3.86 0.60 14.44
C ASN A 66 3.16 1.33 13.28
N ARG A 67 1.83 1.53 13.37
CA ARG A 67 1.02 2.24 12.35
C ARG A 67 0.70 3.66 12.82
N LYS A 68 1.20 4.66 12.08
CA LYS A 68 1.13 6.09 12.46
C LYS A 68 0.68 7.03 11.35
N ILE A 69 0.64 6.56 10.11
CA ILE A 69 0.38 7.40 8.93
C ILE A 69 -1.09 7.22 8.51
N PRO A 70 -1.98 8.21 8.78
CA PRO A 70 -3.36 8.12 8.38
C PRO A 70 -3.57 8.56 6.93
N ILE A 71 -4.23 7.73 6.14
CA ILE A 71 -4.87 8.11 4.88
C ILE A 71 -6.36 8.26 5.13
N ARG A 72 -6.84 9.50 5.01
CA ARG A 72 -8.24 9.84 5.23
C ARG A 72 -9.05 9.42 4.01
N THR A 73 -10.11 8.66 4.25
CA THR A 73 -11.09 8.38 3.19
C THR A 73 -12.17 9.47 3.18
N LEU A 74 -12.98 9.51 2.12
CA LEU A 74 -14.16 10.39 2.07
C LEU A 74 -15.23 9.99 3.10
N GLN A 75 -15.20 8.73 3.56
CA GLN A 75 -16.09 8.26 4.61
C GLN A 75 -15.55 8.71 5.98
N GLN A 76 -16.29 9.58 6.65
CA GLN A 76 -15.82 10.29 7.86
C GLN A 76 -15.36 9.36 9.00
N ASN A 77 -15.96 8.17 9.11
CA ASN A 77 -15.64 7.18 10.15
C ASN A 77 -14.66 6.09 9.68
N LEU A 78 -14.00 6.26 8.52
CA LEU A 78 -13.02 5.33 8.00
C LEU A 78 -11.70 6.05 7.68
N SER A 79 -10.64 5.64 8.37
CA SER A 79 -9.27 6.03 8.06
C SER A 79 -8.41 4.78 7.94
N LEU A 80 -7.54 4.77 6.93
CA LEU A 80 -6.56 3.72 6.74
C LEU A 80 -5.29 4.16 7.45
N ILE A 81 -4.71 3.34 8.31
CA ILE A 81 -3.50 3.70 9.06
C ILE A 81 -2.40 2.73 8.66
N PHE A 82 -1.25 3.28 8.26
CA PHE A 82 -0.11 2.52 7.76
C PHE A 82 1.13 2.74 8.62
N SER A 83 2.00 1.74 8.67
CA SER A 83 3.40 1.92 9.05
C SER A 83 4.19 2.57 7.91
N LYS A 84 5.41 3.03 8.19
CA LYS A 84 6.32 3.54 7.14
C LYS A 84 6.65 2.45 6.12
N GLN A 85 6.85 1.21 6.58
CA GLN A 85 7.11 0.07 5.71
C GLN A 85 5.90 -0.22 4.81
N GLU A 86 4.69 -0.26 5.38
CA GLU A 86 3.47 -0.50 4.61
C GLU A 86 3.22 0.62 3.59
N LEU A 87 3.46 1.90 3.94
CA LEU A 87 3.32 2.99 2.99
C LEU A 87 4.33 2.87 1.83
N ASN A 88 5.59 2.52 2.12
CA ASN A 88 6.61 2.33 1.08
C ASN A 88 6.27 1.15 0.17
N SER A 89 5.77 0.06 0.75
CA SER A 89 5.29 -1.10 0.01
C SER A 89 4.10 -0.74 -0.88
N LEU A 90 3.12 0.02 -0.36
CA LEU A 90 2.01 0.55 -1.15
C LEU A 90 2.49 1.44 -2.30
N LYS A 91 3.45 2.35 -2.05
CA LYS A 91 4.09 3.16 -3.09
C LYS A 91 4.69 2.29 -4.18
N SER A 92 5.37 1.20 -3.84
CA SER A 92 5.99 0.31 -4.83
C SER A 92 4.98 -0.35 -5.78
N LEU A 93 3.81 -0.73 -5.28
CA LEU A 93 2.71 -1.28 -6.09
C LEU A 93 2.09 -0.22 -7.01
N VAL A 94 1.80 0.96 -6.43
CA VAL A 94 1.10 2.05 -7.10
C VAL A 94 1.97 2.68 -8.20
N MET A 95 3.28 2.76 -7.96
CA MET A 95 4.30 3.17 -8.93
C MET A 95 4.67 2.08 -9.93
N GLN A 96 4.19 0.84 -9.73
CA GLN A 96 4.54 -0.31 -10.56
C GLN A 96 6.05 -0.54 -10.67
N SER A 97 6.80 -0.21 -9.61
CA SER A 97 8.25 -0.41 -9.55
C SER A 97 8.63 -1.86 -9.28
N THR A 98 7.70 -2.66 -8.76
CA THR A 98 7.89 -4.09 -8.48
C THR A 98 7.71 -4.90 -9.78
N LYS A 99 8.73 -4.90 -10.64
CA LYS A 99 8.71 -5.65 -11.90
C LYS A 99 8.93 -7.15 -11.73
N ARG A 100 9.21 -7.63 -10.51
CA ARG A 100 9.51 -9.04 -10.24
C ARG A 100 8.68 -9.54 -9.05
N PRO A 101 7.79 -10.52 -9.24
CA PRO A 101 6.95 -11.08 -8.17
C PRO A 101 7.72 -11.94 -7.13
N PHE A 102 9.05 -11.97 -7.20
CA PHE A 102 9.94 -12.81 -6.38
C PHE A 102 11.26 -12.06 -6.09
N GLU A 103 11.19 -10.90 -5.45
CA GLU A 103 12.38 -10.39 -4.74
C GLU A 103 12.46 -11.11 -3.39
N ASP A 104 13.65 -11.63 -3.07
CA ASP A 104 13.90 -12.31 -1.81
C ASP A 104 13.63 -11.34 -0.65
N LEU A 105 12.82 -11.77 0.33
CA LEU A 105 12.56 -11.00 1.54
C LEU A 105 13.88 -10.82 2.31
N SER A 106 14.30 -9.58 2.49
CA SER A 106 15.41 -9.27 3.38
C SER A 106 14.98 -9.46 4.83
N VAL A 107 15.94 -9.81 5.70
CA VAL A 107 15.69 -9.95 7.14
C VAL A 107 15.13 -8.66 7.76
N PHE A 108 15.46 -7.51 7.20
CA PHE A 108 14.97 -6.20 7.64
C PHE A 108 13.51 -5.91 7.28
N GLU A 109 12.92 -6.67 6.36
CA GLU A 109 11.52 -6.54 5.97
C GLU A 109 10.59 -7.39 6.85
N ILE A 110 11.15 -8.20 7.73
CA ILE A 110 10.40 -9.06 8.65
C ILE A 110 10.29 -8.33 10.00
N ASP A 111 9.06 -8.01 10.41
CA ASP A 111 8.76 -7.32 11.67
C ASP A 111 8.88 -8.32 12.85
N TYR A 112 10.11 -8.56 13.31
CA TYR A 112 10.37 -9.45 14.45
C TYR A 112 9.98 -8.77 15.76
N LEU A 113 9.05 -9.38 16.50
CA LEU A 113 8.91 -9.12 17.94
C LEU A 113 10.10 -9.74 18.66
N PHE A 114 11.14 -8.93 18.94
CA PHE A 114 12.26 -9.37 19.76
C PHE A 114 11.78 -9.56 21.21
N TYR A 115 11.50 -10.80 21.57
CA TYR A 115 11.37 -11.18 22.98
C TYR A 115 12.77 -11.25 23.58
N LEU A 116 13.15 -10.22 24.33
CA LEU A 116 14.36 -10.24 25.16
C LEU A 116 14.06 -11.11 26.40
N ASN A 117 14.83 -12.18 26.57
CA ASN A 117 14.85 -12.99 27.80
C ASN A 117 15.61 -12.26 28.91
#